data_AF-A0A2Z3H255-F1
#
_entry.id   AF-A0A2Z3H255-F1
#
_cell.length_a   1.000
_cell.length_b   1.000
_cell.length_c   1.000
_cell.angle_alpha   90.00
_cell.angle_beta   90.00
_cell.angle_gamma   90.00
#
_symmetry.space_group_name_H-M   'P 1'
#
loop_
_entity.id
_entity.type
_entity.pdbx_description
1 polymer ?
#
loop_
_entity_poly.entity_id
_entity_poly.type
_entity_poly.pdbx_seq_one_letter_code
_entity_poly.pdbx_strand_id
1 'polypeptide(L)'
;MSDYIQIYLANFGIPGWKPQFEVVGEPLGHRVTNAPPGLIAAARTLPIDAGYHVCTHSVLTASRALSAGVKVFRLSPHEADVLANCDADISAADYVQPFPTMFYALPEELQAGTDGEGEGRWPFVAVDRLAPGRVVVTGFIARPPYTGDSRAVTAFHIYPDDERSVAVNIGDTLDRKTASVIHIALNAGLYLSVRGTTERHANPGRVKALKRRKREQHHEWRDIQRQLKREPVLVEPVRRIEIRPSSLAAHDTGPPTGLRQRPHERRGHFRMQACGPRRAERKLVFIEPYAVGGRRDFGGTHTEYTLAY
;
A
#
# COMPACT_ATOMS: atom_id res chain seq x y z
N MET A 1 -24.84 1.64 -2.95
CA MET A 1 -23.36 1.76 -3.03
C MET A 1 -22.70 1.16 -1.79
N SER A 2 -23.36 1.25 -0.61
CA SER A 2 -23.00 0.56 0.64
C SER A 2 -22.72 -0.94 0.45
N ASP A 3 -23.61 -1.67 -0.25
CA ASP A 3 -23.48 -3.12 -0.42
C ASP A 3 -22.20 -3.57 -1.12
N TYR A 4 -21.68 -2.80 -2.09
CA TYR A 4 -20.53 -3.26 -2.88
C TYR A 4 -19.23 -3.16 -2.07
N ILE A 5 -18.97 -2.04 -1.39
CA ILE A 5 -17.78 -1.89 -0.53
C ILE A 5 -17.86 -2.87 0.66
N GLN A 6 -19.06 -3.10 1.20
CA GLN A 6 -19.28 -4.08 2.27
C GLN A 6 -19.06 -5.52 1.83
N ILE A 7 -19.53 -5.92 0.65
CA ILE A 7 -19.25 -7.27 0.10
C ILE A 7 -17.74 -7.48 -0.08
N TYR A 8 -16.93 -6.43 -0.29
CA TYR A 8 -15.48 -6.58 -0.43
C TYR A 8 -14.76 -6.74 0.90
N LEU A 9 -15.11 -5.98 1.95
CA LEU A 9 -14.58 -6.19 3.31
C LEU A 9 -14.83 -7.62 3.82
N ALA A 10 -15.93 -8.24 3.39
CA ALA A 10 -16.28 -9.65 3.65
C ALA A 10 -15.26 -10.66 3.17
N ASN A 11 -14.66 -10.39 2.02
CA ASN A 11 -13.83 -11.36 1.31
C ASN A 11 -12.35 -11.26 1.70
N PHE A 12 -11.96 -10.28 2.53
CA PHE A 12 -10.58 -10.17 3.04
C PHE A 12 -10.26 -11.15 4.17
N GLY A 13 -11.25 -11.89 4.69
CA GLY A 13 -11.03 -12.94 5.68
C GLY A 13 -10.57 -12.40 7.04
N ILE A 14 -11.02 -11.21 7.43
CA ILE A 14 -10.77 -10.66 8.77
C ILE A 14 -11.55 -11.50 9.78
N PRO A 15 -10.88 -12.21 10.72
CA PRO A 15 -11.57 -13.06 11.70
C PRO A 15 -12.58 -12.25 12.54
N GLY A 16 -13.81 -12.75 12.66
CA GLY A 16 -14.86 -12.13 13.49
C GLY A 16 -15.82 -11.19 12.78
N TRP A 17 -15.60 -10.87 11.50
CA TRP A 17 -16.50 -10.00 10.74
C TRP A 17 -17.65 -10.81 10.09
N LYS A 18 -18.90 -10.58 10.53
CA LYS A 18 -20.12 -11.17 9.95
C LYS A 18 -21.01 -10.05 9.38
N PRO A 19 -21.25 -9.98 8.06
CA PRO A 19 -22.16 -8.98 7.51
C PRO A 19 -23.61 -9.39 7.81
N GLN A 20 -24.39 -8.46 8.36
CA GLN A 20 -25.86 -8.51 8.36
C GLN A 20 -26.36 -7.49 7.33
N PHE A 21 -27.29 -7.91 6.47
CA PHE A 21 -27.83 -7.08 5.40
C PHE A 21 -29.30 -6.76 5.72
N GLU A 22 -29.64 -5.48 5.73
CA GLU A 22 -31.03 -5.03 5.77
C GLU A 22 -31.20 -3.96 4.68
N VAL A 23 -32.18 -4.16 3.78
CA VAL A 23 -32.44 -3.27 2.66
C VAL A 23 -33.46 -2.22 3.11
N VAL A 24 -32.99 -1.00 3.38
CA VAL A 24 -33.87 0.15 3.65
C VAL A 24 -33.96 1.00 2.38
N GLY A 25 -35.19 1.27 1.93
CA GLY A 25 -35.50 1.85 0.62
C GLY A 25 -35.52 3.38 0.54
N GLU A 26 -35.34 3.85 -0.71
CA GLU A 26 -35.75 5.14 -1.32
C GLU A 26 -34.88 6.41 -1.06
N PRO A 27 -34.77 7.36 -2.04
CA PRO A 27 -33.54 7.49 -2.82
C PRO A 27 -33.07 8.94 -3.06
N LEU A 28 -31.79 9.25 -2.78
CA LEU A 28 -31.09 10.37 -3.42
C LEU A 28 -29.62 9.98 -3.66
N GLY A 29 -29.35 9.50 -4.85
CA GLY A 29 -27.99 9.15 -5.28
C GLY A 29 -28.04 8.56 -6.67
N HIS A 30 -27.59 9.33 -7.66
CA HIS A 30 -27.51 8.87 -9.03
C HIS A 30 -26.72 7.55 -9.09
N ARG A 31 -27.37 6.51 -9.63
CA ARG A 31 -26.79 5.19 -9.88
C ARG A 31 -25.70 5.32 -10.94
N VAL A 32 -24.43 5.19 -10.55
CA VAL A 32 -23.35 4.91 -11.50
C VAL A 32 -23.18 3.39 -11.57
N THR A 33 -23.91 2.76 -12.50
CA THR A 33 -23.73 1.35 -12.85
C THR A 33 -22.74 1.24 -14.01
N ASN A 34 -21.58 0.61 -13.75
CA ASN A 34 -20.39 0.62 -14.61
C ASN A 34 -19.81 2.03 -14.78
N ALA A 35 -18.58 2.27 -14.32
CA ALA A 35 -17.89 3.49 -14.69
C ALA A 35 -17.78 3.53 -16.22
N PRO A 36 -18.43 4.49 -16.91
CA PRO A 36 -18.31 4.60 -18.35
C PRO A 36 -16.82 4.76 -18.71
N PRO A 37 -16.34 4.25 -19.86
CA PRO A 37 -14.98 4.52 -20.33
C PRO A 37 -14.62 6.03 -20.32
N GLY A 38 -15.62 6.90 -20.49
CA GLY A 38 -15.48 8.35 -20.40
C GLY A 38 -15.21 8.91 -18.99
N LEU A 39 -15.51 8.19 -17.90
CA LEU A 39 -15.28 8.68 -16.53
C LEU A 39 -13.79 8.66 -16.17
N ILE A 40 -13.05 7.68 -16.66
CA ILE A 40 -11.58 7.61 -16.52
C ILE A 40 -10.93 8.72 -17.37
N ALA A 41 -11.46 9.00 -18.56
CA ALA A 41 -10.98 10.09 -19.41
C ALA A 41 -11.31 11.47 -18.82
N ALA A 42 -12.52 11.67 -18.32
CA ALA A 42 -12.95 12.90 -17.67
C ALA A 42 -12.18 13.18 -16.36
N ALA A 43 -11.91 12.15 -15.55
CA ALA A 43 -11.11 12.31 -14.33
C ALA A 43 -9.65 12.74 -14.62
N ARG A 44 -9.15 12.53 -15.84
CA ARG A 44 -7.81 13.04 -16.26
C ARG A 44 -7.82 14.51 -16.66
N THR A 45 -8.99 15.08 -16.97
CA THR A 45 -9.13 16.42 -17.55
C THR A 45 -9.83 17.42 -16.64
N LEU A 46 -10.41 16.99 -15.52
CA LEU A 46 -11.10 17.88 -14.59
C LEU A 46 -10.10 18.81 -13.86
N PRO A 47 -10.29 20.14 -13.89
CA PRO A 47 -9.59 21.04 -12.98
C PRO A 47 -10.05 20.76 -11.54
N ILE A 48 -9.09 20.77 -10.61
CA ILE A 48 -9.26 20.23 -9.26
C ILE A 48 -9.48 21.39 -8.29
N ASP A 49 -10.73 21.70 -7.98
CA ASP A 49 -11.11 22.66 -6.92
C ASP A 49 -11.85 21.94 -5.78
N ALA A 50 -11.39 22.21 -4.56
CA ALA A 50 -11.56 21.39 -3.36
C ALA A 50 -13.02 21.15 -2.93
N GLY A 51 -13.43 19.88 -2.85
CA GLY A 51 -14.69 19.46 -2.20
C GLY A 51 -15.32 18.21 -2.83
N TYR A 52 -15.58 18.23 -4.14
CA TYR A 52 -16.22 17.12 -4.87
C TYR A 52 -15.25 15.98 -5.28
N HIS A 53 -13.96 16.12 -4.97
CA HIS A 53 -12.91 15.26 -5.50
C HIS A 53 -12.66 13.98 -4.70
N VAL A 54 -12.83 14.02 -3.37
CA VAL A 54 -12.44 12.91 -2.49
C VAL A 54 -13.22 11.62 -2.82
N CYS A 55 -14.55 11.75 -2.99
CA CYS A 55 -15.41 10.64 -3.40
C CYS A 55 -15.11 10.18 -4.84
N THR A 56 -14.86 11.11 -5.76
CA THR A 56 -14.60 10.80 -7.18
C THR A 56 -13.32 9.99 -7.34
N HIS A 57 -12.25 10.36 -6.64
CA HIS A 57 -10.99 9.63 -6.69
C HIS A 57 -11.05 8.30 -5.96
N SER A 58 -11.75 8.22 -4.83
CA SER A 58 -12.00 6.94 -4.16
C SER A 58 -12.71 5.94 -5.08
N VAL A 59 -13.73 6.41 -5.81
CA VAL A 59 -14.44 5.62 -6.83
C VAL A 59 -13.52 5.28 -8.00
N LEU A 60 -12.67 6.21 -8.45
CA LEU A 60 -11.72 5.97 -9.52
C LEU A 60 -10.67 4.92 -9.13
N THR A 61 -10.05 5.04 -7.95
CA THR A 61 -9.10 4.10 -7.37
C THR A 61 -9.73 2.71 -7.28
N ALA A 62 -10.94 2.61 -6.72
CA ALA A 62 -11.68 1.35 -6.65
C ALA A 62 -12.02 0.79 -8.05
N SER A 63 -12.45 1.65 -8.98
CA SER A 63 -12.80 1.26 -10.35
C SER A 63 -11.57 0.72 -11.11
N ARG A 64 -10.42 1.39 -10.99
CA ARG A 64 -9.15 0.97 -11.59
C ARG A 64 -8.68 -0.36 -11.00
N ALA A 65 -8.73 -0.50 -9.68
CA ALA A 65 -8.42 -1.75 -9.00
C ALA A 65 -9.33 -2.90 -9.48
N LEU A 66 -10.64 -2.69 -9.56
CA LEU A 66 -11.58 -3.70 -10.06
C LEU A 66 -11.37 -4.04 -11.53
N SER A 67 -10.91 -3.06 -12.32
CA SER A 67 -10.64 -3.23 -13.75
C SER A 67 -9.30 -3.87 -14.04
N ALA A 68 -8.30 -3.73 -13.19
CA ALA A 68 -6.97 -4.33 -13.33
C ALA A 68 -6.79 -5.64 -12.53
N GLY A 69 -7.68 -5.88 -11.56
CA GLY A 69 -7.53 -6.90 -10.53
C GLY A 69 -6.98 -6.28 -9.25
N VAL A 70 -7.61 -6.61 -8.11
CA VAL A 70 -7.26 -6.01 -6.81
C VAL A 70 -5.95 -6.60 -6.30
N LYS A 71 -4.92 -5.76 -6.13
CA LYS A 71 -3.60 -6.14 -5.62
C LYS A 71 -3.44 -5.68 -4.19
N VAL A 72 -3.08 -6.60 -3.30
CA VAL A 72 -3.10 -6.35 -1.85
C VAL A 72 -1.78 -6.81 -1.24
N PHE A 73 -1.05 -5.92 -0.58
CA PHE A 73 0.06 -6.29 0.28
C PHE A 73 -0.41 -6.25 1.74
N ARG A 74 -0.18 -7.33 2.48
CA ARG A 74 -0.49 -7.41 3.91
C ARG A 74 0.79 -7.16 4.70
N LEU A 75 0.84 -6.00 5.35
CA LEU A 75 1.95 -5.62 6.22
C LEU A 75 1.89 -6.43 7.50
N SER A 76 3.00 -7.06 7.87
CA SER A 76 3.20 -7.48 9.26
C SER A 76 3.47 -6.27 10.16
N PRO A 77 3.23 -6.35 11.47
CA PRO A 77 3.59 -5.29 12.41
C PRO A 77 5.07 -4.90 12.29
N HIS A 78 5.95 -5.89 12.12
CA HIS A 78 7.38 -5.67 11.96
C HIS A 78 7.73 -4.90 10.67
N GLU A 79 7.20 -5.32 9.52
CA GLU A 79 7.43 -4.60 8.26
C GLU A 79 6.90 -3.16 8.34
N ALA A 80 5.74 -2.97 8.98
CA ALA A 80 5.16 -1.65 9.14
C ALA A 80 6.05 -0.73 10.01
N ASP A 81 6.60 -1.23 11.11
CA ASP A 81 7.54 -0.48 11.96
C ASP A 81 8.83 -0.10 11.21
N VAL A 82 9.42 -1.06 10.48
CA VAL A 82 10.62 -0.77 9.67
C VAL A 82 10.31 0.30 8.62
N LEU A 83 9.22 0.13 7.87
CA LEU A 83 8.86 1.05 6.80
C LEU A 83 8.42 2.41 7.33
N ALA A 84 7.85 2.49 8.54
CA ALA A 84 7.55 3.76 9.21
C ALA A 84 8.83 4.56 9.52
N ASN A 85 9.91 3.86 9.86
CA ASN A 85 11.20 4.45 10.19
C ASN A 85 12.16 4.54 8.99
N CYS A 86 11.75 4.11 7.80
CA CYS A 86 12.57 4.22 6.60
C CYS A 86 12.48 5.62 6.00
N ASP A 87 13.64 6.21 5.72
CA ASP A 87 13.70 7.50 5.02
C ASP A 87 13.55 7.26 3.51
N ALA A 88 12.70 8.06 2.86
CA ALA A 88 12.53 8.03 1.41
C ALA A 88 12.76 9.44 0.84
N ASP A 89 14.00 9.68 0.43
CA ASP A 89 14.37 10.88 -0.31
C ASP A 89 14.18 10.64 -1.81
N ILE A 90 12.91 10.55 -2.21
CA ILE A 90 12.48 10.27 -3.59
C ILE A 90 11.43 11.30 -3.99
N SER A 91 11.58 11.84 -5.19
CA SER A 91 10.57 12.72 -5.79
C SER A 91 9.30 11.94 -6.13
N ALA A 92 8.14 12.61 -6.22
CA ALA A 92 6.93 11.97 -6.71
C ALA A 92 7.08 11.41 -8.15
N ALA A 93 7.97 12.00 -8.96
CA ALA A 93 8.28 11.54 -10.31
C ALA A 93 8.99 10.18 -10.32
N ASP A 94 9.92 9.99 -9.37
CA ASP A 94 10.71 8.77 -9.21
C ASP A 94 9.98 7.69 -8.39
N TYR A 95 8.82 8.00 -7.80
CA TYR A 95 8.01 7.00 -7.11
C TYR A 95 7.57 5.88 -8.05
N VAL A 96 7.85 4.65 -7.64
CA VAL A 96 7.49 3.43 -8.35
C VAL A 96 6.84 2.43 -7.40
N GLN A 97 5.89 1.67 -7.94
CA GLN A 97 5.24 0.52 -7.30
C GLN A 97 5.00 -0.57 -8.34
N PRO A 98 4.89 -1.86 -7.96
CA PRO A 98 4.81 -2.96 -8.93
C PRO A 98 3.54 -2.96 -9.78
N PHE A 99 2.44 -2.41 -9.26
CA PHE A 99 1.14 -2.35 -9.95
C PHE A 99 0.58 -0.93 -9.91
N PRO A 100 -0.18 -0.48 -10.93
CA PRO A 100 -0.72 0.88 -10.96
C PRO A 100 -1.54 1.24 -9.73
N THR A 101 -2.32 0.30 -9.18
CA THR A 101 -3.08 0.50 -7.95
C THR A 101 -2.78 -0.64 -6.99
N MET A 102 -2.39 -0.29 -5.76
CA MET A 102 -2.06 -1.24 -4.69
C MET A 102 -2.85 -0.92 -3.44
N PHE A 103 -3.31 -1.95 -2.72
CA PHE A 103 -3.90 -1.83 -1.39
C PHE A 103 -2.91 -2.38 -0.36
N TYR A 104 -2.76 -1.66 0.74
CA TYR A 104 -1.90 -2.01 1.86
C TYR A 104 -2.81 -2.28 3.05
N ALA A 105 -2.93 -3.55 3.43
CA ALA A 105 -3.66 -3.93 4.63
C ALA A 105 -2.79 -3.64 5.84
N LEU A 106 -3.29 -2.78 6.73
CA LEU A 106 -2.56 -2.35 7.91
C LEU A 106 -2.68 -3.38 9.03
N PRO A 107 -1.63 -3.60 9.83
CA PRO A 107 -1.71 -4.41 11.04
C PRO A 107 -2.60 -3.71 12.08
N GLU A 108 -3.24 -4.48 12.98
CA GLU A 108 -4.31 -4.00 13.85
C GLU A 108 -3.91 -2.78 14.71
N GLU A 109 -2.66 -2.73 15.14
CA GLU A 109 -2.10 -1.67 15.98
C GLU A 109 -2.08 -0.30 15.25
N LEU A 110 -1.96 -0.34 13.91
CA LEU A 110 -1.97 0.83 13.04
C LEU A 110 -3.37 1.17 12.54
N GLN A 111 -4.37 0.31 12.73
CA GLN A 111 -5.72 0.56 12.22
C GLN A 111 -6.42 1.66 13.01
N ALA A 112 -6.25 1.80 14.32
CA ALA A 112 -6.94 2.88 15.05
C ALA A 112 -6.53 4.26 14.48
N GLY A 113 -7.46 5.17 14.21
CA GLY A 113 -7.12 6.50 13.73
C GLY A 113 -8.30 7.45 13.83
N THR A 114 -8.05 8.73 13.59
CA THR A 114 -9.10 9.76 13.49
C THR A 114 -9.01 10.43 12.13
N ASP A 115 -10.12 10.96 11.64
CA ASP A 115 -10.20 11.71 10.38
C ASP A 115 -10.75 13.13 10.58
N GLY A 116 -10.58 13.64 11.80
CA GLY A 116 -11.13 14.93 12.22
C GLY A 116 -12.62 14.88 12.59
N GLU A 117 -13.38 13.86 12.18
CA GLU A 117 -14.80 13.71 12.52
C GLU A 117 -15.07 12.68 13.62
N GLY A 118 -14.08 11.86 13.98
CA GLY A 118 -14.19 10.90 15.08
C GLY A 118 -13.14 9.80 15.04
N GLU A 119 -13.27 8.85 15.96
CA GLU A 119 -12.45 7.62 15.97
C GLU A 119 -12.96 6.61 14.93
N GLY A 120 -12.04 5.99 14.22
CA GLY A 120 -12.29 4.95 13.23
C GLY A 120 -11.14 3.95 13.13
N ARG A 121 -11.33 2.93 12.30
CA ARG A 121 -10.30 1.96 11.94
C ARG A 121 -9.91 2.11 10.47
N TRP A 122 -8.62 2.12 10.17
CA TRP A 122 -8.02 2.18 8.85
C TRP A 122 -7.59 0.78 8.43
N PRO A 123 -8.49 -0.11 7.98
CA PRO A 123 -8.08 -1.46 7.60
C PRO A 123 -7.15 -1.46 6.38
N PHE A 124 -7.29 -0.46 5.49
CA PHE A 124 -6.52 -0.39 4.25
C PHE A 124 -6.17 1.05 3.87
N VAL A 125 -5.03 1.18 3.20
CA VAL A 125 -4.66 2.35 2.40
C VAL A 125 -4.49 1.88 0.96
N ALA A 126 -5.01 2.62 -0.02
CA ALA A 126 -4.69 2.40 -1.42
C ALA A 126 -3.73 3.46 -1.93
N VAL A 127 -2.77 3.05 -2.75
CA VAL A 127 -1.90 3.96 -3.50
C VAL A 127 -2.14 3.72 -4.99
N ASP A 128 -2.61 4.75 -5.68
CA ASP A 128 -2.85 4.73 -7.13
C ASP A 128 -1.85 5.65 -7.84
N ARG A 129 -1.01 5.06 -8.67
CA ARG A 129 -0.10 5.76 -9.56
C ARG A 129 -0.82 6.05 -10.88
N LEU A 130 -1.32 7.26 -11.01
CA LEU A 130 -2.09 7.69 -12.18
C LEU A 130 -1.20 7.96 -13.40
N ALA A 131 -0.03 8.54 -13.16
CA ALA A 131 1.01 8.86 -14.14
C ALA A 131 2.36 9.05 -13.41
N PRO A 132 3.51 9.13 -14.11
CA PRO A 132 4.75 9.62 -13.50
C PRO A 132 4.52 10.95 -12.80
N GLY A 133 4.97 11.09 -11.55
CA GLY A 133 4.75 12.29 -10.73
C GLY A 133 3.38 12.36 -10.07
N ARG A 134 2.38 11.55 -10.46
CA ARG A 134 1.02 11.66 -9.93
C ARG A 134 0.63 10.43 -9.13
N VAL A 135 0.66 10.57 -7.80
CA VAL A 135 0.32 9.53 -6.84
C VAL A 135 -0.86 9.98 -5.99
N VAL A 136 -1.90 9.16 -5.92
CA VAL A 136 -3.06 9.40 -5.06
C VAL A 136 -3.06 8.36 -3.96
N VAL A 137 -3.24 8.81 -2.71
CA VAL A 137 -3.29 7.92 -1.55
C VAL A 137 -4.69 7.99 -0.94
N THR A 138 -5.42 6.89 -0.99
CA THR A 138 -6.79 6.80 -0.47
C THR A 138 -6.81 6.01 0.83
N GLY A 139 -7.17 6.66 1.93
CA GLY A 139 -7.47 6.03 3.21
C GLY A 139 -8.90 5.51 3.26
N PHE A 140 -9.08 4.27 3.69
CA PHE A 140 -10.42 3.71 3.92
C PHE A 140 -10.64 3.61 5.42
N ILE A 141 -11.66 4.30 5.94
CA ILE A 141 -11.94 4.35 7.37
C ILE A 141 -13.28 3.66 7.64
N ALA A 142 -13.26 2.72 8.57
CA ALA A 142 -14.42 2.04 9.09
C ALA A 142 -14.76 2.63 10.47
N ARG A 143 -15.89 3.32 10.59
CA ARG A 143 -16.39 3.86 11.87
C ARG A 143 -17.45 2.93 12.49
N PRO A 144 -17.45 2.74 13.82
CA PRO A 144 -18.58 2.19 14.55
C PRO A 144 -19.74 3.21 14.64
N PRO A 145 -21.00 2.77 14.87
CA PRO A 145 -21.43 1.38 14.95
C PRO A 145 -21.43 0.76 13.54
N TYR A 146 -21.03 -0.52 13.44
CA TYR A 146 -21.03 -1.27 12.17
C TYR A 146 -22.45 -1.61 11.68
N THR A 147 -23.40 -0.68 11.80
CA THR A 147 -24.83 -0.84 11.47
C THR A 147 -25.09 -0.80 9.96
N GLY A 148 -24.17 -1.32 9.15
CA GLY A 148 -24.38 -1.40 7.70
C GLY A 148 -24.19 -0.07 6.94
N ASP A 149 -23.60 0.95 7.58
CA ASP A 149 -23.25 2.21 6.93
C ASP A 149 -21.77 2.54 7.16
N SER A 150 -20.90 1.90 6.38
CA SER A 150 -19.48 2.26 6.32
C SER A 150 -19.38 3.62 5.62
N ARG A 151 -19.44 4.70 6.40
CA ARG A 151 -19.32 6.08 5.92
C ARG A 151 -17.94 6.62 6.30
N ALA A 152 -17.16 6.88 5.25
CA ALA A 152 -16.03 7.81 5.14
C ALA A 152 -14.89 7.15 4.36
N VAL A 153 -14.73 7.58 3.10
CA VAL A 153 -13.48 7.37 2.36
C VAL A 153 -12.77 8.71 2.36
N THR A 154 -11.64 8.80 3.07
CA THR A 154 -10.81 9.99 3.05
C THR A 154 -9.68 9.77 2.07
N ALA A 155 -9.80 10.38 0.89
CA ALA A 155 -8.75 10.41 -0.12
C ALA A 155 -7.84 11.62 0.09
N PHE A 156 -6.54 11.36 0.16
CA PHE A 156 -5.50 12.38 0.17
C PHE A 156 -4.78 12.39 -1.17
N HIS A 157 -4.37 13.58 -1.58
CA HIS A 157 -3.69 13.78 -2.84
C HIS A 157 -2.27 14.24 -2.57
N ILE A 158 -1.30 13.52 -3.15
CA ILE A 158 0.10 13.94 -3.13
C ILE A 158 0.44 14.38 -4.55
N TYR A 159 0.50 15.70 -4.75
CA TYR A 159 0.81 16.30 -6.04
C TYR A 159 2.33 16.56 -6.17
N PRO A 160 2.88 16.44 -7.38
CA PRO A 160 4.32 16.57 -7.66
C PRO A 160 4.87 18.00 -7.62
N ASP A 161 4.05 19.02 -7.37
CA ASP A 161 4.49 20.41 -7.53
C ASP A 161 5.39 20.91 -6.39
N ASP A 162 5.56 20.12 -5.32
CA ASP A 162 6.63 20.34 -4.37
C ASP A 162 7.86 19.54 -4.78
N GLU A 163 8.96 20.24 -5.05
CA GLU A 163 10.33 19.69 -5.11
C GLU A 163 10.77 18.97 -3.81
N ARG A 164 9.88 18.85 -2.82
CA ARG A 164 10.10 18.22 -1.53
C ARG A 164 9.78 16.73 -1.60
N SER A 165 10.49 15.94 -0.80
CA SER A 165 10.27 14.51 -0.73
C SER A 165 8.83 14.19 -0.33
N VAL A 166 8.31 13.06 -0.81
CA VAL A 166 6.94 12.60 -0.53
C VAL A 166 6.60 12.60 0.98
N ALA A 167 7.61 12.44 1.84
CA ALA A 167 7.47 12.45 3.30
C ALA A 167 7.17 13.83 3.92
N VAL A 168 7.64 14.94 3.33
CA VAL A 168 7.60 16.28 3.96
C VAL A 168 6.21 16.92 3.89
N ASN A 169 5.46 16.70 2.81
CA ASN A 169 4.14 17.34 2.64
C ASN A 169 3.01 16.73 3.47
N ILE A 170 3.20 15.52 3.99
CA ILE A 170 2.15 14.79 4.70
C ILE A 170 2.03 15.31 6.16
N GLY A 171 3.12 15.83 6.75
CA GLY A 171 3.18 16.19 8.17
C GLY A 171 2.49 17.50 8.56
N ASP A 172 2.31 18.44 7.61
CA ASP A 172 1.86 19.81 7.95
C ASP A 172 0.33 19.96 8.00
N THR A 173 -0.42 19.02 7.42
CA THR A 173 -1.89 19.09 7.33
C THR A 173 -2.62 17.90 7.96
N LEU A 174 -1.91 16.82 8.24
CA LEU A 174 -2.48 15.58 8.76
C LEU A 174 -1.98 15.32 10.18
N ASP A 175 -2.80 14.61 10.97
CA ASP A 175 -2.31 14.12 12.25
C ASP A 175 -1.13 13.16 12.01
N ARG A 176 -0.22 13.09 12.99
CA ARG A 176 1.02 12.30 12.88
C ARG A 176 0.76 10.83 12.54
N LYS A 177 -0.39 10.27 12.96
CA LYS A 177 -0.69 8.86 12.72
C LYS A 177 -1.12 8.63 11.28
N THR A 178 -2.03 9.46 10.75
CA THR A 178 -2.39 9.43 9.33
C THR A 178 -1.15 9.64 8.45
N ALA A 179 -0.28 10.57 8.84
CA ALA A 179 0.96 10.80 8.11
C ALA A 179 1.88 9.57 8.08
N SER A 180 2.06 8.93 9.23
CA SER A 180 2.83 7.69 9.36
C SER A 180 2.25 6.55 8.51
N VAL A 181 0.93 6.37 8.51
CA VAL A 181 0.24 5.33 7.74
C VAL A 181 0.43 5.53 6.23
N ILE A 182 0.32 6.76 5.74
CA ILE A 182 0.58 7.10 4.34
C ILE A 182 2.05 6.83 3.99
N HIS A 183 2.98 7.25 4.85
CA HIS A 183 4.41 7.01 4.69
C HIS A 183 4.75 5.52 4.57
N ILE A 184 4.18 4.69 5.45
CA ILE A 184 4.34 3.23 5.41
C ILE A 184 3.84 2.65 4.08
N ALA A 185 2.67 3.07 3.59
CA ALA A 185 2.10 2.56 2.35
C ALA A 185 2.96 2.90 1.13
N LEU A 186 3.49 4.13 1.07
CA LEU A 186 4.40 4.56 0.00
C LEU A 186 5.72 3.80 0.06
N ASN A 187 6.34 3.70 1.24
CA ASN A 187 7.56 2.94 1.44
C ASN A 187 7.38 1.46 1.09
N ALA A 188 6.20 0.89 1.38
CA ALA A 188 5.87 -0.47 0.97
C ALA A 188 5.80 -0.61 -0.56
N GLY A 189 5.25 0.36 -1.29
CA GLY A 189 5.27 0.37 -2.76
C GLY A 189 6.68 0.38 -3.35
N LEU A 190 7.56 1.23 -2.81
CA LEU A 190 8.96 1.28 -3.19
C LEU A 190 9.68 -0.02 -2.86
N TYR A 191 9.47 -0.55 -1.65
CA TYR A 191 10.04 -1.80 -1.19
C TYR A 191 9.72 -2.97 -2.12
N LEU A 192 8.44 -3.15 -2.45
CA LEU A 192 7.99 -4.20 -3.36
C LEU A 192 8.58 -4.04 -4.76
N SER A 193 8.78 -2.82 -5.23
CA SER A 193 9.41 -2.55 -6.54
C SER A 193 10.88 -2.95 -6.57
N VAL A 194 11.62 -2.64 -5.50
CA VAL A 194 13.06 -2.94 -5.42
C VAL A 194 13.29 -4.43 -5.19
N ARG A 195 12.46 -5.09 -4.38
CA ARG A 195 12.61 -6.51 -4.03
C ARG A 195 12.01 -7.47 -5.06
N GLY A 196 11.17 -6.96 -5.95
CA GLY A 196 10.32 -7.78 -6.80
C GLY A 196 9.21 -8.45 -5.98
N THR A 197 8.23 -9.01 -6.70
CA THR A 197 7.01 -9.54 -6.08
C THR A 197 6.62 -10.90 -6.63
N THR A 198 6.00 -11.70 -5.78
CA THR A 198 5.20 -12.86 -6.17
C THR A 198 3.72 -12.58 -5.95
N GLU A 199 2.86 -13.30 -6.68
CA GLU A 199 1.41 -13.12 -6.63
C GLU A 199 0.73 -14.43 -6.23
N ARG A 200 -0.19 -14.36 -5.27
CA ARG A 200 -1.07 -15.48 -4.88
C ARG A 200 -2.50 -15.01 -4.68
N HIS A 201 -3.49 -15.82 -5.04
CA HIS A 201 -4.88 -15.45 -4.77
C HIS A 201 -5.16 -15.45 -3.27
N ALA A 202 -5.88 -14.43 -2.78
CA ALA A 202 -6.27 -14.34 -1.37
C ALA A 202 -7.21 -15.49 -0.96
N ASN A 203 -8.05 -15.95 -1.90
CA ASN A 203 -8.94 -17.09 -1.71
C ASN A 203 -8.73 -18.15 -2.81
N PRO A 204 -7.71 -19.02 -2.68
CA PRO A 204 -7.41 -20.02 -3.69
C PRO A 204 -8.53 -21.06 -3.85
N GLY A 205 -9.28 -21.36 -2.78
CA GLY A 205 -10.42 -22.26 -2.81
C GLY A 205 -11.56 -21.75 -3.69
N ARG A 206 -11.93 -20.47 -3.53
CA ARG A 206 -12.95 -19.81 -4.37
C ARG A 206 -12.51 -19.73 -5.82
N VAL A 207 -11.25 -19.38 -6.09
CA VAL A 207 -10.69 -19.37 -7.44
C VAL A 207 -10.74 -20.76 -8.08
N LYS A 208 -10.42 -21.83 -7.33
CA LYS A 208 -10.53 -23.22 -7.81
C LYS A 208 -11.98 -23.57 -8.13
N ALA A 209 -12.93 -23.19 -7.27
CA ALA A 209 -14.35 -23.41 -7.50
C ALA A 209 -14.87 -22.66 -8.74
N LEU A 210 -14.50 -21.39 -8.93
CA LEU A 210 -14.84 -20.60 -10.12
C LEU A 210 -14.23 -21.19 -11.39
N LYS A 211 -12.96 -21.62 -11.35
CA LYS A 211 -12.32 -22.29 -12.50
C LYS A 211 -13.01 -23.61 -12.85
N ARG A 212 -13.46 -24.39 -11.86
CA ARG A 212 -14.25 -25.60 -12.08
C ARG A 212 -15.60 -25.26 -12.73
N ARG A 213 -16.35 -24.32 -12.13
CA ARG A 213 -17.64 -23.84 -12.66
C ARG A 213 -17.51 -23.31 -14.09
N LYS A 214 -16.41 -22.63 -14.43
CA LYS A 214 -16.14 -22.16 -15.81
C LYS A 214 -16.08 -23.30 -16.83
N ARG A 215 -15.54 -24.47 -16.43
CA ARG A 215 -15.47 -25.67 -17.29
C ARG A 215 -16.82 -26.35 -17.44
N GLU A 216 -17.60 -26.38 -16.36
CA GLU A 216 -18.91 -27.05 -16.30
C GLU A 216 -20.04 -26.20 -16.93
N GLN A 217 -19.99 -24.88 -16.76
CA GLN A 217 -21.05 -23.94 -17.14
C GLN A 217 -20.56 -22.96 -18.21
N HIS A 218 -20.26 -23.49 -19.40
CA HIS A 218 -19.71 -22.69 -20.50
C HIS A 218 -20.59 -21.49 -20.88
N HIS A 219 -21.92 -21.57 -20.75
CA HIS A 219 -22.82 -20.46 -21.07
C HIS A 219 -22.65 -19.24 -20.14
N GLU A 220 -22.14 -19.43 -18.92
CA GLU A 220 -21.89 -18.35 -17.95
C GLU A 220 -20.44 -17.84 -17.94
N TRP A 221 -19.61 -18.26 -18.91
CA TRP A 221 -18.16 -18.04 -18.86
C TRP A 221 -17.77 -16.57 -18.67
N ARG A 222 -18.53 -15.62 -19.26
CA ARG A 222 -18.26 -14.18 -19.13
C ARG A 222 -18.44 -13.70 -17.69
N ASP A 223 -19.47 -14.17 -17.00
CA ASP A 223 -19.71 -13.77 -15.62
C ASP A 223 -18.66 -14.35 -14.69
N ILE A 224 -18.35 -15.64 -14.86
CA ILE A 224 -17.31 -16.32 -14.08
C ILE A 224 -15.94 -15.68 -14.33
N GLN A 225 -15.63 -15.28 -15.56
CA GLN A 225 -14.40 -14.55 -15.89
C GLN A 225 -14.35 -13.19 -15.18
N ARG A 226 -15.47 -12.45 -15.13
CA ARG A 226 -15.57 -11.19 -14.37
C ARG A 226 -15.36 -11.41 -12.88
N GLN A 227 -15.94 -12.47 -12.32
CA GLN A 227 -15.73 -12.82 -10.91
C GLN A 227 -14.26 -13.16 -10.63
N LEU A 228 -13.64 -14.03 -11.44
CA LEU A 228 -12.22 -14.39 -11.34
C LEU A 228 -11.30 -13.16 -11.39
N LYS A 229 -11.62 -12.19 -12.25
CA LYS A 229 -10.84 -10.95 -12.38
C LYS A 229 -10.96 -10.04 -11.14
N ARG A 230 -12.06 -10.14 -10.41
CA ARG A 230 -12.32 -9.38 -9.17
C ARG A 230 -11.73 -10.04 -7.92
N GLU A 231 -11.30 -11.30 -8.01
CA GLU A 231 -10.69 -12.00 -6.88
C GLU A 231 -9.39 -11.29 -6.46
N PRO A 232 -9.26 -10.89 -5.18
CA PRO A 232 -8.05 -10.23 -4.71
C PRO A 232 -6.82 -11.14 -4.84
N VAL A 233 -5.72 -10.52 -5.23
CA VAL A 233 -4.40 -11.14 -5.31
C VAL A 233 -3.53 -10.52 -4.22
N LEU A 234 -3.03 -11.38 -3.33
CA LEU A 234 -1.99 -11.04 -2.39
C LEU A 234 -0.67 -10.91 -3.14
N VAL A 235 -0.05 -9.75 -3.01
CA VAL A 235 1.29 -9.44 -3.50
C VAL A 235 2.24 -9.64 -2.33
N GLU A 236 3.30 -10.41 -2.53
CA GLU A 236 4.32 -10.65 -1.52
C GLU A 236 5.69 -10.31 -2.07
N PRO A 237 6.59 -9.72 -1.28
CA PRO A 237 7.96 -9.50 -1.74
C PRO A 237 8.66 -10.85 -1.91
N VAL A 238 9.58 -10.96 -2.88
CA VAL A 238 10.40 -12.18 -3.06
C VAL A 238 11.23 -12.48 -1.81
N ARG A 239 11.66 -11.43 -1.10
CA ARG A 239 12.34 -11.50 0.19
C ARG A 239 11.67 -10.53 1.14
N ARG A 240 11.28 -10.98 2.34
CA ARG A 240 10.73 -10.11 3.40
C ARG A 240 11.86 -9.41 4.17
N ILE A 241 11.52 -8.31 4.82
CA ILE A 241 12.44 -7.59 5.70
C ILE A 241 12.66 -8.46 6.92
N GLU A 242 13.92 -8.76 7.20
CA GLU A 242 14.34 -9.46 8.40
C GLU A 242 15.36 -8.59 9.12
N ILE A 243 14.97 -7.92 10.20
CA ILE A 243 15.95 -7.45 11.17
C ILE A 243 16.26 -8.63 12.06
N ARG A 244 17.42 -9.25 11.86
CA ARG A 244 17.92 -10.19 12.86
C ARG A 244 18.08 -9.38 14.15
N PRO A 245 17.48 -9.80 15.27
CA PRO A 245 17.74 -9.17 16.55
C PRO A 245 19.25 -9.19 16.70
N SER A 246 19.88 -8.02 16.61
CA SER A 246 21.26 -7.91 17.04
C SER A 246 21.20 -8.32 18.50
N SER A 247 21.86 -9.42 18.83
CA SER A 247 22.29 -9.65 20.19
C SER A 247 23.20 -8.48 20.53
N LEU A 248 22.57 -7.37 20.95
CA LEU A 248 23.19 -6.25 21.64
C LEU A 248 23.56 -6.80 23.01
N ALA A 249 24.46 -7.80 23.02
CA ALA A 249 25.08 -8.29 24.21
C ALA A 249 25.81 -7.07 24.79
N ALA A 250 25.35 -6.63 25.95
CA ALA A 250 25.79 -5.42 26.62
C ALA A 250 27.27 -5.46 27.08
N HIS A 251 28.05 -6.44 26.65
CA HIS A 251 29.39 -6.69 27.18
C HIS A 251 30.29 -7.24 26.09
N ASP A 252 30.99 -6.36 25.36
CA ASP A 252 32.26 -6.76 24.75
C ASP A 252 33.22 -5.57 24.78
N THR A 253 34.19 -5.67 25.68
CA THR A 253 35.29 -4.72 25.88
C THR A 253 36.25 -4.78 24.70
N GLY A 254 35.93 -4.07 23.62
CA GLY A 254 36.78 -3.95 22.44
C GLY A 254 38.04 -3.08 22.67
N PRO A 255 39.11 -3.28 21.85
CA PRO A 255 40.42 -2.63 22.00
C PRO A 255 40.41 -1.11 21.74
N PRO A 256 41.42 -0.36 22.24
CA PRO A 256 41.34 1.07 22.49
C PRO A 256 41.66 1.90 21.23
N THR A 257 40.75 1.91 20.26
CA THR A 257 40.84 2.81 19.10
C THR A 257 39.87 4.00 19.24
N GLY A 258 40.00 4.75 20.34
CA GLY A 258 39.63 6.18 20.49
C GLY A 258 38.18 6.66 20.30
N LEU A 259 37.34 6.02 19.49
CA LEU A 259 35.95 6.43 19.23
C LEU A 259 35.04 5.22 19.39
N ARG A 260 34.59 4.98 20.63
CA ARG A 260 33.57 3.97 20.94
C ARG A 260 32.22 4.45 20.40
N GLN A 261 31.84 4.01 19.21
CA GLN A 261 30.45 4.13 18.79
C GLN A 261 29.60 3.17 19.63
N ARG A 262 28.62 3.71 20.34
CA ARG A 262 27.64 2.90 21.05
C ARG A 262 26.89 2.04 20.03
N PRO A 263 26.66 0.74 20.33
CA PRO A 263 25.81 -0.08 19.48
C PRO A 263 24.45 0.59 19.27
N HIS A 264 24.05 0.76 18.02
CA HIS A 264 22.79 1.38 17.64
C HIS A 264 22.28 0.78 16.33
N GLU A 265 20.98 0.89 16.09
CA GLU A 265 20.40 0.52 14.81
C GLU A 265 20.46 1.70 13.84
N ARG A 266 20.92 1.45 12.62
CA ARG A 266 20.75 2.38 11.51
C ARG A 266 19.48 2.04 10.76
N ARG A 267 18.65 3.06 10.58
CA ARG A 267 17.40 2.97 9.82
C ARG A 267 17.67 2.60 8.37
N GLY A 268 16.75 1.82 7.81
CA GLY A 268 16.69 1.60 6.38
C GLY A 268 16.38 2.90 5.65
N HIS A 269 16.74 2.98 4.38
CA HIS A 269 16.35 4.12 3.54
C HIS A 269 16.36 3.74 2.07
N PHE A 270 15.61 4.51 1.30
CA PHE A 270 15.62 4.46 -0.14
C PHE A 270 16.48 5.59 -0.70
N ARG A 271 17.19 5.31 -1.80
CA ARG A 271 17.92 6.33 -2.54
C ARG A 271 18.03 5.99 -4.01
N MET A 272 18.15 7.01 -4.85
CA MET A 272 18.52 6.84 -6.25
C MET A 272 20.04 6.72 -6.38
N GLN A 273 20.52 5.53 -6.72
CA GLN A 273 21.95 5.27 -6.91
C GLN A 273 22.33 5.41 -8.38
N ALA A 274 23.40 6.17 -8.65
CA ALA A 274 23.97 6.30 -9.98
C ALA A 274 24.48 4.95 -10.50
N CYS A 275 24.09 4.58 -11.72
CA CYS A 275 24.44 3.31 -12.37
C CYS A 275 24.67 3.47 -13.89
N GLY A 276 25.01 2.38 -14.57
CA GLY A 276 25.23 2.34 -16.02
C GLY A 276 26.54 3.02 -16.48
N PRO A 277 26.80 3.02 -17.80
CA PRO A 277 27.96 3.67 -18.38
C PRO A 277 28.02 5.15 -18.00
N ARG A 278 29.19 5.61 -17.53
CA ARG A 278 29.43 6.99 -17.11
C ARG A 278 28.45 7.51 -16.04
N ARG A 279 27.78 6.62 -15.28
CA ARG A 279 26.83 7.00 -14.23
C ARG A 279 25.66 7.86 -14.75
N ALA A 280 25.27 7.69 -16.01
CA ALA A 280 24.19 8.44 -16.63
C ALA A 280 22.80 8.01 -16.15
N GLU A 281 22.67 6.77 -15.66
CA GLU A 281 21.41 6.21 -15.20
C GLU A 281 21.28 6.32 -13.68
N ARG A 282 20.04 6.19 -13.20
CA ARG A 282 19.72 6.16 -11.77
C ARG A 282 18.84 4.94 -11.51
N LYS A 283 19.18 4.17 -10.48
CA LYS A 283 18.40 3.02 -10.01
C LYS A 283 17.98 3.25 -8.58
N LEU A 284 16.71 3.03 -8.30
CA LEU A 284 16.22 2.99 -6.93
C LEU A 284 16.83 1.79 -6.19
N VAL A 285 17.44 2.04 -5.05
CA VAL A 285 17.95 0.99 -4.15
C VAL A 285 17.35 1.16 -2.76
N PHE A 286 17.09 0.02 -2.12
CA PHE A 286 16.70 -0.05 -0.72
C PHE A 286 17.89 -0.53 0.09
N ILE A 287 18.33 0.29 1.04
CA ILE A 287 19.35 -0.07 2.01
C ILE A 287 18.61 -0.56 3.25
N GLU A 288 18.76 -1.85 3.55
CA GLU A 288 18.10 -2.46 4.71
C GLU A 288 18.60 -1.84 6.02
N PRO A 289 17.74 -1.76 7.04
CA PRO A 289 18.19 -1.44 8.39
C PRO A 289 19.23 -2.46 8.87
N TYR A 290 20.22 -1.98 9.63
CA TYR A 290 21.28 -2.83 10.18
C TYR A 290 21.81 -2.30 11.51
N ALA A 291 22.28 -3.21 12.36
CA ALA A 291 22.93 -2.84 13.61
C ALA A 291 24.39 -2.40 13.38
N VAL A 292 24.76 -1.26 13.95
CA VAL A 292 26.14 -0.76 14.02
C VAL A 292 26.72 -1.13 15.38
N GLY A 293 27.95 -1.64 15.41
CA GLY A 293 28.66 -1.94 16.66
C GLY A 293 28.35 -3.30 17.29
N GLY A 294 27.53 -4.14 16.67
CA GLY A 294 27.39 -5.57 17.01
C GLY A 294 28.49 -6.42 16.35
N ARG A 295 28.71 -7.66 16.84
CA ARG A 295 29.53 -8.67 16.14
C ARG A 295 29.01 -8.80 14.70
N ARG A 296 29.89 -8.56 13.73
CA ARG A 296 29.56 -8.55 12.30
C ARG A 296 29.26 -9.97 11.80
N ASP A 297 28.05 -10.44 12.01
CA ASP A 297 27.49 -11.51 11.18
C ASP A 297 26.74 -10.85 10.01
N PHE A 298 27.51 -10.17 9.14
CA PHE A 298 27.00 -9.69 7.87
C PHE A 298 26.72 -10.91 6.97
N GLY A 299 25.51 -11.47 7.08
CA GLY A 299 24.97 -12.46 6.15
C GLY A 299 24.50 -11.85 4.81
N GLY A 300 24.95 -10.64 4.50
CA GLY A 300 24.70 -9.96 3.23
C GLY A 300 25.98 -9.28 2.80
N THR A 301 26.64 -9.85 1.80
CA THR A 301 27.74 -9.19 1.09
C THR A 301 27.23 -7.86 0.53
N HIS A 302 27.92 -6.76 0.84
CA HIS A 302 27.71 -5.44 0.21
C HIS A 302 27.96 -5.45 -1.32
N THR A 303 28.20 -6.63 -1.92
CA THR A 303 28.63 -6.83 -3.30
C THR A 303 27.64 -7.57 -4.20
N GLU A 304 26.49 -8.05 -3.72
CA GLU A 304 25.47 -8.60 -4.63
C GLU A 304 24.53 -7.50 -5.15
N TYR A 305 25.08 -6.63 -6.00
CA TYR A 305 24.29 -5.97 -7.03
C TYR A 305 24.00 -7.01 -8.11
N THR A 306 23.00 -7.86 -7.90
CA THR A 306 22.49 -8.65 -9.01
C THR A 306 21.83 -7.68 -9.99
N LEU A 307 22.47 -7.50 -11.14
CA LEU A 307 21.87 -6.87 -12.31
C LEU A 307 20.67 -7.74 -12.71
N ALA A 308 19.49 -7.39 -12.22
CA ALA A 308 18.26 -7.79 -12.88
C ALA A 308 18.19 -6.97 -14.18
N TYR A 309 18.51 -7.63 -15.30
CA TYR A 309 18.14 -7.20 -16.64
C TYR A 309 16.65 -7.47 -16.86
#